data_AF-A0A924RQV7-F1
#
_entry.id   AF-A0A924RQV7-F1
#
_cell.length_a   1.000
_cell.length_b   1.000
_cell.length_c   1.000
_cell.angle_alpha   90.00
_cell.angle_beta   90.00
_cell.angle_gamma   90.00
#
_symmetry.space_group_name_H-M   'P 1'
#
loop_
_entity.id
_entity.type
_entity.pdbx_description
1 polymer ?
#
loop_
_entity_poly.entity_id
_entity_poly.type
_entity_poly.pdbx_seq_one_letter_code
_entity_poly.pdbx_strand_id
1 'polypeptide(L)'
;MSNAPVSGAPVSALSKIPTGFSVTYGGDASLDAITSTITGARTRLSSEVFYIDSKSITRAFEAAGSRLDSFMLMDDEFGKKSGLEAFRAAGAKTVSYGAFPKKNHAKAVVADFDNAVIT
;
A
#
# COMPACT_ATOMS: atom_id res chain seq x y z
N MET A 1 3.69 23.79 -7.08
CA MET A 1 4.35 23.29 -5.85
C MET A 1 5.14 22.06 -6.26
N SER A 2 6.46 22.08 -6.12
CA SER A 2 7.34 20.98 -6.58
C SER A 2 7.49 19.95 -5.46
N ASN A 3 7.13 18.69 -5.74
CA ASN A 3 7.42 17.59 -4.83
C ASN A 3 8.95 17.40 -4.73
N ALA A 4 9.45 17.29 -3.50
CA ALA A 4 10.86 17.13 -3.17
C ALA A 4 11.45 15.82 -3.74
N PRO A 5 12.78 15.61 -3.69
CA PRO A 5 13.43 14.41 -4.21
C PRO A 5 13.60 13.32 -3.14
N VAL A 6 13.62 12.09 -3.66
CA VAL A 6 13.58 10.80 -2.97
C VAL A 6 14.79 10.56 -2.08
N SER A 7 14.56 10.24 -0.81
CA SER A 7 15.57 9.61 0.03
C SER A 7 15.59 8.11 -0.25
N GLY A 8 16.55 7.64 -1.05
CA GLY A 8 16.91 6.21 -1.13
C GLY A 8 16.88 5.56 -2.52
N ALA A 9 16.23 6.16 -3.52
CA ALA A 9 16.36 5.72 -4.91
C ALA A 9 17.44 6.56 -5.61
N PRO A 10 18.33 5.97 -6.44
CA PRO A 10 19.20 6.79 -7.28
C PRO A 10 18.31 7.69 -8.14
N VAL A 11 18.66 8.97 -8.26
CA VAL A 11 17.89 9.98 -9.02
C VAL A 11 17.60 9.54 -10.47
N SER A 12 18.42 8.62 -11.01
CA SER A 12 18.18 7.99 -12.31
C SER A 12 16.91 7.11 -12.36
N ALA A 13 16.48 6.50 -11.26
CA ALA A 13 15.25 5.72 -11.19
C ALA A 13 14.00 6.61 -11.27
N LEU A 14 14.09 7.85 -10.80
CA LEU A 14 13.01 8.84 -10.88
C LEU A 14 12.67 9.23 -12.31
N SER A 15 13.66 9.25 -13.21
CA SER A 15 13.46 9.56 -14.64
C SER A 15 12.57 8.54 -15.37
N LYS A 16 12.32 7.37 -14.76
CA LYS A 16 11.46 6.31 -15.31
C LYS A 16 10.04 6.32 -14.73
N ILE A 17 9.76 7.18 -13.76
CA ILE A 17 8.41 7.34 -13.22
C ILE A 17 7.56 8.07 -14.28
N PRO A 18 6.43 7.50 -14.72
CA PRO A 18 5.58 8.15 -15.71
C PRO A 18 5.14 9.53 -15.25
N THR A 19 5.07 10.47 -16.19
CA THR A 19 4.48 11.79 -15.92
C THR A 19 3.05 11.62 -15.39
N GLY A 20 2.75 12.24 -14.26
CA GLY A 20 1.46 12.11 -13.57
C GLY A 20 1.43 11.08 -12.43
N PHE A 21 2.49 10.28 -12.25
CA PHE A 21 2.61 9.38 -11.11
C PHE A 21 3.17 10.11 -9.88
N SER A 22 2.43 10.09 -8.77
CA SER A 22 2.82 10.69 -7.50
C SER A 22 3.37 9.63 -6.55
N VAL A 23 4.48 9.95 -5.87
CA VAL A 23 5.06 9.10 -4.81
C VAL A 23 5.24 9.94 -3.55
N THR A 24 4.67 9.48 -2.44
CA THR A 24 4.96 9.96 -1.08
C THR A 24 5.85 8.95 -0.37
N TYR A 25 6.89 9.38 0.34
CA TYR A 25 7.88 8.48 0.91
C TYR A 25 8.36 8.89 2.32
N GLY A 26 8.74 7.91 3.14
CA GLY A 26 9.48 8.11 4.39
C GLY A 26 8.72 8.95 5.43
N GLY A 27 9.37 9.96 6.02
CA GLY A 27 8.78 10.80 7.08
C GLY A 27 7.49 11.54 6.68
N ASP A 28 7.24 11.72 5.38
CA ASP A 28 6.01 12.33 4.84
C ASP A 28 4.89 11.30 4.60
N ALA A 29 5.21 10.00 4.63
CA ALA A 29 4.26 8.90 4.57
C ALA A 29 3.53 8.72 5.92
N SER A 30 2.81 9.77 6.33
CA SER A 30 1.96 9.78 7.51
C SER A 30 0.80 8.79 7.37
N LEU A 31 0.20 8.42 8.50
CA LEU A 31 -1.04 7.63 8.50
C LEU A 31 -2.14 8.31 7.67
N ASP A 32 -2.16 9.64 7.61
CA ASP A 32 -3.11 10.41 6.81
C ASP A 32 -2.83 10.29 5.30
N ALA A 33 -1.56 10.35 4.89
CA ALA A 33 -1.17 10.14 3.49
C ALA A 33 -1.52 8.72 3.01
N ILE A 34 -1.28 7.72 3.86
CA ILE A 34 -1.67 6.32 3.62
C ILE A 34 -3.19 6.22 3.49
N THR A 35 -3.94 6.75 4.46
CA THR A 35 -5.41 6.71 4.46
C THR A 35 -6.00 7.44 3.24
N SER A 36 -5.46 8.60 2.89
CA SER A 36 -5.88 9.39 1.73
C SER A 36 -5.64 8.64 0.42
N THR A 37 -4.50 7.96 0.29
CA THR A 37 -4.19 7.15 -0.90
C THR A 37 -5.14 5.97 -1.05
N ILE A 38 -5.42 5.25 0.04
CA ILE A 38 -6.37 4.12 0.04
C ILE A 38 -7.78 4.59 -0.32
N THR A 39 -8.25 5.67 0.30
CA THR A 39 -9.60 6.21 0.08
C THR A 39 -9.76 6.86 -1.30
N GLY A 40 -8.69 7.46 -1.83
CA GLY A 40 -8.66 8.09 -3.14
C GLY A 40 -8.64 7.12 -4.33
N ALA A 41 -8.20 5.87 -4.11
CA ALA A 41 -8.18 4.85 -5.15
C ALA A 41 -9.57 4.67 -5.79
N ARG A 42 -9.64 4.57 -7.12
CA ARG A 42 -10.89 4.52 -7.89
C ARG A 42 -11.15 3.15 -8.50
N THR A 43 -10.10 2.49 -8.97
CA THR A 43 -10.18 1.24 -9.73
C THR A 43 -9.39 0.12 -9.09
N ARG A 44 -8.17 0.43 -8.58
CA ARG A 44 -7.26 -0.60 -8.09
C ARG A 44 -6.45 -0.14 -6.89
N LEU A 45 -6.20 -1.08 -5.99
CA LEU A 45 -5.33 -0.92 -4.85
C LEU A 45 -4.43 -2.15 -4.70
N SER A 46 -3.14 -1.93 -4.51
CA SER A 46 -2.20 -2.96 -4.10
C SER A 46 -1.43 -2.47 -2.89
N SER A 47 -1.32 -3.30 -1.85
CA SER A 47 -0.56 -2.93 -0.67
C SER A 47 0.24 -4.09 -0.12
N GLU A 48 1.45 -3.80 0.33
CA GLU A 48 2.26 -4.68 1.16
C GLU A 48 2.34 -4.08 2.56
N VAL A 49 1.95 -4.86 3.56
CA VAL A 49 1.92 -4.47 4.97
C VAL A 49 2.62 -5.52 5.81
N PHE A 50 3.33 -5.08 6.84
CA PHE A 50 3.91 -5.99 7.83
C PHE A 50 2.95 -6.25 8.99
N TYR A 51 2.29 -5.19 9.45
CA TYR A 51 1.32 -5.25 10.53
C TYR A 51 0.38 -4.05 10.42
N ILE A 52 -0.92 -4.24 10.66
CA ILE A 52 -1.91 -3.17 10.73
C ILE A 52 -2.61 -3.24 12.10
N ASP A 53 -2.32 -2.26 12.97
CA ASP A 53 -3.10 -1.98 14.19
C ASP A 53 -3.99 -0.73 14.09
N SER A 54 -3.75 0.10 13.07
CA SER A 54 -4.49 1.33 12.86
C SER A 54 -5.92 1.07 12.40
N LYS A 55 -6.90 1.39 13.27
CA LYS A 55 -8.33 1.29 12.96
C LYS A 55 -8.74 2.12 11.74
N SER A 56 -8.11 3.28 11.51
CA SER A 56 -8.44 4.14 10.36
C SER A 56 -7.99 3.49 9.06
N ILE A 57 -6.78 2.92 9.04
CA ILE A 57 -6.26 2.19 7.88
C ILE A 57 -7.07 0.93 7.61
N THR A 58 -7.42 0.17 8.64
CA THR A 58 -8.28 -1.02 8.49
C THR A 58 -9.61 -0.66 7.83
N ARG A 59 -10.30 0.37 8.31
CA ARG A 59 -11.57 0.83 7.71
C ARG A 59 -11.39 1.31 6.28
N ALA A 60 -10.29 1.98 5.97
CA ALA A 60 -10.00 2.44 4.61
C ALA A 60 -9.85 1.24 3.65
N PHE A 61 -9.13 0.18 4.07
CA PHE A 61 -8.99 -1.04 3.28
C PHE A 61 -10.31 -1.81 3.12
N GLU A 62 -11.13 -1.90 4.18
CA GLU A 62 -12.46 -2.51 4.10
C GLU A 62 -13.37 -1.77 3.10
N ALA A 63 -13.39 -0.44 3.16
CA ALA A 63 -14.15 0.39 2.23
C ALA A 63 -13.61 0.28 0.79
N ALA A 64 -12.30 0.14 0.60
CA ALA A 64 -11.70 -0.09 -0.70
C ALA A 64 -12.08 -1.47 -1.26
N GLY A 65 -12.02 -2.53 -0.45
CA GLY A 65 -12.33 -3.88 -0.90
C GLY A 65 -13.77 -4.05 -1.40
N SER A 66 -14.72 -3.35 -0.78
CA SER A 66 -16.12 -3.38 -1.21
C SER A 66 -16.43 -2.54 -2.46
N ARG A 67 -15.50 -1.65 -2.86
CA ARG A 67 -15.71 -0.67 -3.93
C ARG A 67 -14.85 -0.90 -5.17
N LEU A 68 -13.64 -1.45 -5.01
CA LEU A 68 -12.65 -1.54 -6.09
C LEU A 68 -12.77 -2.85 -6.86
N ASP A 69 -12.55 -2.78 -8.17
CA ASP A 69 -12.52 -3.95 -9.04
C ASP A 69 -11.32 -4.87 -8.74
N SER A 70 -10.24 -4.30 -8.22
CA SER A 70 -9.03 -5.04 -7.87
C SER A 70 -8.40 -4.52 -6.58
N PHE A 71 -8.41 -5.36 -5.54
CA PHE A 71 -7.70 -5.09 -4.30
C PHE A 71 -6.79 -6.26 -3.94
N MET A 72 -5.48 -6.00 -3.91
CA MET A 72 -4.46 -6.95 -3.47
C MET A 72 -3.82 -6.48 -2.16
N LEU A 73 -3.86 -7.32 -1.13
CA LEU A 73 -3.17 -7.07 0.13
C LEU A 73 -2.17 -8.19 0.40
N MET A 74 -0.90 -7.83 0.46
CA MET A 74 0.18 -8.74 0.78
C MET A 74 0.64 -8.49 2.21
N ASP A 75 0.78 -9.56 2.98
CA ASP A 75 1.08 -9.48 4.40
C ASP A 75 2.31 -10.31 4.75
N ASP A 76 3.26 -9.63 5.39
CA ASP A 76 4.58 -10.12 5.84
C ASP A 76 4.53 -10.66 7.29
N GLU A 77 3.36 -11.06 7.80
CA GLU A 77 3.26 -11.75 9.08
C GLU A 77 3.67 -13.23 8.98
N PHE A 78 4.90 -13.52 9.42
CA PHE A 78 5.29 -14.85 9.88
C PHE A 78 4.65 -15.13 11.25
N GLY A 79 3.52 -15.84 11.27
CA GLY A 79 3.08 -16.61 12.46
C GLY A 79 2.19 -15.90 13.49
N LYS A 80 1.63 -14.72 13.21
CA LYS A 80 0.52 -14.15 13.99
C LYS A 80 -0.74 -14.10 13.13
N LYS A 81 -1.91 -14.15 13.77
CA LYS A 81 -3.20 -14.08 13.09
C LYS A 81 -3.37 -12.66 12.56
N SER A 82 -2.89 -12.44 11.35
CA SER A 82 -3.08 -11.16 10.68
C SER A 82 -4.56 -10.89 10.47
N GLY A 83 -4.94 -9.61 10.51
CA GLY A 83 -6.29 -9.15 10.19
C GLY A 83 -6.72 -9.43 8.74
N LEU A 84 -5.96 -10.25 7.99
CA LEU A 84 -6.26 -10.68 6.62
C LEU A 84 -7.64 -11.31 6.47
N GLU A 85 -8.16 -12.01 7.48
CA GLU A 85 -9.51 -12.59 7.39
C GLU A 85 -10.57 -11.51 7.22
N ALA A 86 -10.45 -10.38 7.94
CA ALA A 86 -11.35 -9.24 7.78
C ALA A 86 -11.22 -8.62 6.39
N PHE A 87 -9.99 -8.49 5.87
CA PHE A 87 -9.77 -7.95 4.52
C PHE A 87 -10.28 -8.89 3.42
N ARG A 88 -10.12 -10.21 3.57
CA ARG A 88 -10.73 -11.20 2.68
C ARG A 88 -12.25 -11.09 2.67
N ALA A 89 -12.86 -10.97 3.85
CA ALA A 89 -14.30 -10.79 3.98
C ALA A 89 -14.78 -9.49 3.29
N ALA A 90 -13.93 -8.46 3.27
CA ALA A 90 -14.18 -7.22 2.53
C ALA A 90 -13.90 -7.30 1.03
N GLY A 91 -13.53 -8.46 0.47
CA GLY A 91 -13.29 -8.65 -0.97
C GLY A 91 -11.83 -8.55 -1.42
N ALA A 92 -10.88 -8.38 -0.49
CA ALA A 92 -9.46 -8.32 -0.85
C ALA A 92 -8.93 -9.69 -1.30
N LYS A 93 -8.18 -9.70 -2.41
CA LYS A 93 -7.28 -10.81 -2.72
C LYS A 93 -6.04 -10.68 -1.84
N THR A 94 -5.96 -11.52 -0.81
CA THR A 94 -4.82 -11.47 0.12
C THR A 94 -3.75 -12.49 -0.24
N VAL A 95 -2.47 -12.16 -0.03
CA VAL A 95 -1.34 -13.09 -0.15
C VAL A 95 -0.52 -13.05 1.13
N SER A 96 -0.19 -14.21 1.70
CA SER A 96 0.69 -14.30 2.89
C SER A 96 2.10 -14.71 2.48
N TYR A 97 3.10 -14.08 3.10
CA TYR A 97 4.52 -14.31 2.79
C TYR A 97 5.08 -15.67 3.19
N GLY A 98 4.41 -16.45 4.05
CA GLY A 98 4.85 -17.80 4.41
C GLY A 98 5.08 -18.74 3.20
N ALA A 99 4.58 -18.35 2.02
CA ALA A 99 4.76 -19.05 0.74
C ALA A 99 6.03 -18.66 -0.06
N PHE A 100 6.82 -17.65 0.36
CA PHE A 100 7.98 -17.16 -0.39
C PHE A 100 9.32 -17.37 0.33
N PRO A 101 10.40 -17.74 -0.40
CA PRO A 101 11.71 -18.05 0.19
C PRO A 101 12.50 -16.82 0.68
N LYS A 102 12.04 -15.60 0.38
CA LYS A 102 12.66 -14.35 0.83
C LYS A 102 11.61 -13.44 1.46
N LYS A 103 11.92 -12.88 2.62
CA LYS A 103 11.14 -11.80 3.23
C LYS A 103 11.20 -10.58 2.32
N ASN A 104 10.04 -10.05 1.95
CA ASN A 104 9.96 -8.70 1.44
C ASN A 104 9.54 -7.83 2.61
N HIS A 105 10.32 -6.81 2.88
CA HIS A 105 10.02 -5.85 3.94
C HIS A 105 9.58 -4.52 3.34
N ALA A 106 9.07 -4.50 2.11
CA ALA A 106 8.52 -3.29 1.55
C ALA A 106 7.23 -2.94 2.30
N LYS A 107 7.00 -1.66 2.57
CA LYS A 107 5.71 -1.19 3.06
C LYS A 107 5.24 -0.12 2.10
N ALA A 108 4.25 -0.49 1.30
CA ALA A 108 3.77 0.36 0.26
C ALA A 108 2.27 0.21 0.08
N VAL A 109 1.64 1.30 -0.33
CA VAL A 109 0.29 1.34 -0.89
C VAL A 109 0.42 1.95 -2.28
N VAL A 110 -0.13 1.29 -3.29
CA VAL A 110 -0.20 1.77 -4.66
C VAL A 110 -1.66 1.78 -5.10
N ALA A 111 -2.15 2.95 -5.49
CA ALA A 111 -3.49 3.18 -6.00
C ALA A 111 -3.44 3.53 -7.50
N ASP A 112 -4.35 2.95 -8.28
CA ASP A 112 -4.64 3.26 -9.69
C ASP A 112 -3.45 3.31 -10.67
N PHE A 113 -2.27 2.82 -10.26
CA PHE A 113 -1.00 2.95 -10.98
C PHE A 113 -0.57 4.39 -11.24
N ASP A 114 -1.03 5.34 -10.42
CA ASP A 114 -0.66 6.74 -10.51
C ASP A 114 -0.33 7.36 -9.15
N ASN A 115 -0.57 6.68 -8.04
CA ASN A 115 -0.28 7.17 -6.70
C ASN A 115 0.32 6.07 -5.84
N ALA A 116 1.43 6.37 -5.17
CA ALA A 116 2.04 5.46 -4.21
C ALA A 116 2.45 6.17 -2.92
N VAL A 117 2.32 5.45 -1.80
CA VAL A 117 2.90 5.81 -0.51
C VAL A 117 3.84 4.68 -0.09
N ILE A 118 5.07 5.01 0.29
CA ILE A 118 6.11 4.06 0.66
C ILE A 118 6.70 4.47 2.02
N THR A 119 6.73 3.56 2.99
CA THR A 119 7.25 3.82 4.36
C THR A 119 8.48 3.00 4.65
#